data_AF-A0A922FHL7-F1
#
_entry.id   AF-A0A922FHL7-F1
#
_cell.length_a   1.000
_cell.length_b   1.000
_cell.length_c   1.000
_cell.angle_alpha   90.00
_cell.angle_beta   90.00
_cell.angle_gamma   90.00
#
_symmetry.space_group_name_H-M   'P 1'
#
loop_
_entity.id
_entity.type
_entity.pdbx_description
1 polymer ?
#
loop_
_entity_poly.entity_id
_entity_poly.type
_entity_poly.pdbx_seq_one_letter_code
_entity_poly.pdbx_strand_id
1 'polypeptide(L)' 'MALVDVTKSCLDSIHQISEHIEGATLYLDAGSTESFQLIGAFPVLLDLGVCAVCSLENLCSLDVVS' A
#
# COMPACT_ATOMS: atom_id res chain seq x y z
N MET A 1 -23.60 -14.05 13.16
CA MET A 1 -23.13 -13.22 12.03
C MET A 1 -21.80 -12.64 12.45
N ALA A 2 -20.68 -13.12 11.91
CA ALA A 2 -19.39 -12.48 12.21
C ALA A 2 -19.40 -11.11 11.54
N LEU A 3 -19.31 -10.04 12.34
CA LEU A 3 -19.09 -8.70 11.80
C LEU A 3 -17.63 -8.67 11.34
N VAL A 4 -17.39 -8.85 10.05
CA VAL A 4 -16.04 -8.68 9.50
C VAL A 4 -15.75 -7.20 9.43
N ASP A 5 -14.75 -6.76 10.18
CA ASP A 5 -14.19 -5.42 10.05
C ASP A 5 -13.33 -5.44 8.78
N VAL A 6 -13.91 -4.98 7.67
CA VAL A 6 -13.26 -5.01 6.35
C VAL A 6 -11.94 -4.24 6.39
N THR A 7 -11.87 -3.14 7.15
CA THR A 7 -10.65 -2.37 7.38
C THR A 7 -9.56 -3.26 7.99
N LYS A 8 -9.86 -3.97 9.09
CA LYS A 8 -8.90 -4.90 9.70
C LYS A 8 -8.52 -6.03 8.76
N SER A 9 -9.47 -6.58 8.00
CA SER A 9 -9.19 -7.64 7.03
C SER A 9 -8.26 -7.18 5.91
N CYS A 10 -8.41 -5.93 5.45
CA CYS A 10 -7.51 -5.33 4.46
C CYS A 10 -6.10 -5.15 5.02
N LEU A 11 -5.97 -4.61 6.23
CA LEU A 11 -4.67 -4.45 6.88
C LEU A 11 -3.99 -5.80 7.13
N ASP A 12 -4.73 -6.80 7.61
CA ASP A 12 -4.21 -8.16 7.81
C ASP A 12 -3.71 -8.77 6.49
N SER A 13 -4.44 -8.56 5.40
CA SER A 13 -4.01 -8.99 4.06
C SER A 13 -2.72 -8.30 3.60
N ILE A 14 -2.52 -7.03 3.95
CA ILE A 14 -1.27 -6.31 3.69
C ILE A 14 -0.12 -6.91 4.52
N HIS A 15 -0.36 -7.26 5.78
CA HIS A 15 0.63 -7.95 6.61
C HIS A 15 1.03 -9.31 6.05
N GLN A 16 0.09 -10.06 5.45
CA GLN A 16 0.38 -11.36 4.82
C GLN A 16 1.36 -11.25 3.64
N ILE A 17 1.44 -10.09 2.98
CA ILE A 17 2.37 -9.87 1.86
C ILE A 17 3.64 -9.11 2.26
N SER A 18 3.87 -8.89 3.56
CA SER A 18 5.00 -8.14 4.11
C SER A 18 6.36 -8.53 3.51
N GLU A 19 6.64 -9.83 3.41
CA GLU A 19 7.89 -10.36 2.84
C GLU A 19 8.11 -10.01 1.36
N HIS A 20 7.05 -9.68 0.62
CA HIS A 20 7.10 -9.30 -0.80
C HIS A 20 7.20 -7.79 -1.02
N ILE A 21 6.84 -7.00 0.00
CA ILE A 21 6.80 -5.53 -0.08
C ILE A 21 7.93 -4.85 0.69
N GLU A 22 8.68 -5.60 1.51
CA GLU A 22 9.87 -5.10 2.20
C GLU A 22 10.89 -4.57 1.19
N GLY A 23 11.30 -3.31 1.34
CA GLY A 23 12.21 -2.62 0.44
C GLY A 23 11.62 -2.24 -0.92
N ALA A 24 10.36 -2.57 -1.20
CA ALA A 24 9.71 -2.27 -2.47
C ALA A 24 9.23 -0.81 -2.55
N THR A 25 9.03 -0.32 -3.77
CA THR A 25 8.29 0.92 -4.04
C THR A 25 6.89 0.56 -4.52
N LEU A 26 5.86 0.99 -3.80
CA LEU A 26 4.47 0.72 -4.14
C LEU A 26 3.91 1.86 -4.98
N TYR A 27 3.36 1.52 -6.14
CA TYR A 27 2.63 2.47 -6.98
C TYR A 27 1.14 2.22 -6.84
N LEU A 28 0.40 3.26 -6.46
CA LEU A 28 -1.04 3.21 -6.25
C LEU A 28 -1.74 4.17 -7.23
N ASP A 29 -2.85 3.72 -7.79
CA ASP A 29 -3.80 4.60 -8.49
C ASP A 29 -4.50 5.54 -7.49
N ALA A 30 -4.95 6.73 -7.93
CA ALA A 30 -5.68 7.69 -7.08
C ALA A 30 -6.78 7.05 -6.23
N GLY A 31 -7.59 6.16 -6.80
CA GLY A 31 -8.65 5.50 -6.07
C GLY A 31 -8.13 4.58 -4.95
N SER A 32 -6.98 3.94 -5.20
CA SER A 32 -6.30 3.11 -4.20
C SER A 32 -5.60 3.97 -3.15
N THR A 33 -4.96 5.07 -3.53
CA THR A 33 -4.35 6.03 -2.59
C THR A 33 -5.37 6.55 -1.59
N GLU A 34 -6.54 6.98 -2.05
CA GLU A 34 -7.60 7.51 -1.18
C GLU A 34 -8.15 6.42 -0.24
N SER A 35 -8.38 5.22 -0.77
CA SER A 35 -8.82 4.06 0.02
C SER A 35 -7.81 3.69 1.10
N PHE A 36 -6.52 3.64 0.77
CA PHE A 36 -5.43 3.32 1.69
C PHE A 36 -5.25 4.40 2.76
N GLN A 37 -5.50 5.67 2.41
CA GLN A 37 -5.53 6.77 3.37
C GLN A 37 -6.67 6.61 4.37
N LEU A 38 -7.87 6.30 3.89
CA LEU A 38 -9.07 6.15 4.72
C LEU A 38 -8.94 5.01 5.74
N ILE A 39 -8.31 3.90 5.36
CA ILE A 39 -8.11 2.74 6.24
C ILE A 39 -6.83 2.83 7.08
N GLY A 40 -6.01 3.88 6.91
CA GLY A 40 -4.74 4.04 7.62
C GLY A 40 -3.67 3.04 7.22
N ALA A 41 -3.63 2.60 5.96
CA ALA A 41 -2.67 1.60 5.48
C ALA A 41 -1.25 2.14 5.27
N PHE A 42 -1.05 3.44 5.00
CA PHE A 42 0.28 4.00 4.80
C PHE A 42 1.27 3.79 5.96
N PRO A 43 0.92 4.08 7.24
CA PRO A 43 1.82 3.78 8.34
C PRO A 43 2.13 2.29 8.46
N VAL A 44 1.17 1.42 8.12
CA VAL A 44 1.39 -0.04 8.10
C VAL A 44 2.37 -0.44 7.00
N LEU A 45 2.21 0.09 5.79
CA LEU A 45 3.15 -0.16 4.69
C LEU A 45 4.58 0.27 5.03
N LEU A 46 4.74 1.44 5.66
CA LEU A 46 6.04 1.93 6.11
C LEU A 46 6.65 1.07 7.23
N ASP A 47 5.83 0.58 8.17
CA ASP A 47 6.26 -0.35 9.22
C ASP A 47 6.72 -1.70 8.65
N LEU A 48 6.10 -2.14 7.56
CA LEU A 48 6.46 -3.34 6.80
C LEU A 48 7.69 -3.15 5.89
N GLY A 49 8.35 -2.00 5.94
CA GLY A 49 9.61 -1.76 5.24
C GLY A 49 9.48 -1.29 3.80
N VAL A 50 8.28 -0.85 3.37
CA VAL A 50 8.10 -0.21 2.06
C VAL A 50 8.94 1.06 1.99
N CYS A 51 9.75 1.20 0.94
CA CYS A 51 10.67 2.32 0.78
C CYS A 51 9.93 3.62 0.44
N ALA A 52 8.96 3.53 -0.46
CA ALA A 52 8.13 4.65 -0.88
C ALA A 52 6.77 4.17 -1.38
N VAL A 53 5.76 5.05 -1.21
CA VAL A 53 4.44 4.89 -1.83
C VAL A 53 4.23 6.06 -2.79
N CYS A 54 4.06 5.74 -4.06
CA CYS A 54 3.99 6.67 -5.18
C CYS A 54 2.64 6.57 -5.86
N SER A 55 2.19 7.66 -6.49
CA SER A 55 0.99 7.65 -7.33
C SER A 55 1.32 7.20 -8.75
N LEU A 56 0.52 6.29 -9.31
CA LEU A 56 0.63 5.87 -10.71
C LEU A 56 0.40 7.04 -11.68
N GLU A 57 -0.44 8.00 -11.31
CA GLU A 57 -0.65 9.22 -12.10
C GLU A 57 0.57 10.15 -12.13
N ASN A 58 1.48 9.98 -11.18
CA ASN A 58 2.71 10.74 -11.07
C ASN A 58 3.94 9.94 -11.56
N LEU A 59 3.73 8.89 -12.37
CA LEU A 59 4.81 8.17 -13.04
C LEU A 59 5.59 9.13 -13.94
N CYS A 60 6.72 9.63 -13.44
CA CYS A 60 7.68 10.35 -14.25
C CYS A 60 8.42 9.33 -15.14
N SER A 61 8.74 9.68 -16.38
CA SER A 61 9.46 8.79 -17.32
C SER A 61 10.84 8.30 -16.83
N LEU A 62 11.32 8.79 -15.68
CA LEU A 62 12.53 8.32 -15.02
C LEU A 62 12.32 7.05 -14.18
N ASP A 63 11.08 6.73 -13.84
CA ASP A 63 10.70 5.65 -12.92
C ASP A 63 10.64 4.28 -13.60
N VAL A 64 10.50 4.26 -14.94
CA VAL A 64 10.52 3.05 -15.78
C VAL A 64 11.94 2.57 -16.12
N VAL A 65 12.97 3.30 -15.68
CA VAL A 65 14.37 2.96 -15.94
C VAL A 65 15.03 2.56 -14.62
N SER A 66 14.93 1.28 -14.28
CA SER A 66 15.87 0.57 -13.38
C SER A 66 15.92 -0.89 -13.78
#